data_AF-A0A419EPW5-F1
#
_entry.id   AF-A0A419EPW5-F1
#
_cell.length_a   1.000
_cell.length_b   1.000
_cell.length_c   1.000
_cell.angle_alpha   90.00
_cell.angle_beta   90.00
_cell.angle_gamma   90.00
#
_symmetry.space_group_name_H-M   'P 1'
#
loop_
_entity.id
_entity.type
_entity.pdbx_description
1 polymer ?
#
loop_
_entity_poly.entity_id
_entity_poly.type
_entity_poly.pdbx_seq_one_letter_code
_entity_poly.pdbx_strand_id
1 'polypeptide(L)'
;MKYGRIAGNKSINETIYRCFECICEEDARKFVKKLGEQPHYGPQVMHTFRELILGAYLASSGLNVRYDYPVDSSTPDWCILDEISKLRGIVELTNLHTKQSIENEIKQAFQAKDSWADWMPLNDNRLYQSIWNKAQVYKSLVERHCVPYVIAVFGDFFAAVDIDELHPCLNDSGTGLFGLYPTISGVLFFEEEAGRYHFKYFPNSHAIMEIQLAEGAFP
;
A
#
# COMPACT_ATOMS: atom_id res chain seq x y z
N MET A 1 -10.16 4.65 -25.83
CA MET A 1 -9.36 4.10 -24.71
C MET A 1 -8.12 3.42 -25.29
N LYS A 2 -6.92 3.86 -24.89
CA LYS A 2 -5.63 3.48 -25.50
C LYS A 2 -5.22 2.00 -25.27
N TYR A 3 -5.76 1.33 -24.25
CA TYR A 3 -5.30 0.00 -23.80
C TYR A 3 -6.40 -1.08 -23.78
N GLY A 4 -7.60 -0.81 -24.30
CA GLY A 4 -8.69 -1.80 -24.32
C GLY A 4 -9.31 -2.10 -22.94
N ARG A 5 -9.85 -3.30 -22.73
CA ARG A 5 -10.38 -3.73 -21.42
C ARG A 5 -9.28 -4.47 -20.67
N ILE A 6 -8.92 -3.97 -19.49
CA ILE A 6 -7.84 -4.52 -18.65
C ILE A 6 -8.42 -5.41 -17.54
N ALA A 7 -9.54 -5.01 -16.95
CA ALA A 7 -10.23 -5.76 -15.89
C ALA A 7 -11.62 -6.27 -16.31
N GLY A 8 -12.12 -7.28 -15.60
CA GLY A 8 -13.50 -7.77 -15.76
C GLY A 8 -14.58 -6.76 -15.34
N ASN A 9 -14.26 -5.76 -14.52
CA ASN A 9 -15.21 -4.79 -13.98
C ASN A 9 -15.02 -3.40 -14.61
N LYS A 10 -16.10 -2.76 -15.06
CA LYS A 10 -16.08 -1.43 -15.69
C LYS A 10 -15.53 -0.35 -14.76
N SER A 11 -15.95 -0.35 -13.48
CA SER A 11 -15.47 0.62 -12.48
C SER A 11 -13.96 0.52 -12.24
N ILE A 12 -13.44 -0.71 -12.09
CA ILE A 12 -12.00 -0.96 -11.94
C ILE A 12 -11.23 -0.46 -13.17
N ASN A 13 -11.74 -0.68 -14.40
CA ASN A 13 -11.08 -0.14 -15.59
C ASN A 13 -11.05 1.39 -15.58
N GLU A 14 -12.15 2.05 -15.24
CA GLU A 14 -12.21 3.51 -15.15
C GLU A 14 -11.18 4.04 -14.15
N THR A 15 -11.05 3.40 -12.99
CA THR A 15 -10.05 3.73 -11.98
C THR A 15 -8.62 3.51 -12.49
N ILE A 16 -8.34 2.38 -13.15
CA ILE A 16 -7.02 2.10 -13.76
C ILE A 16 -6.65 3.22 -14.76
N TYR A 17 -7.61 3.63 -15.60
CA TYR A 17 -7.36 4.68 -16.59
C TYR A 17 -7.06 6.02 -15.95
N ARG A 18 -7.77 6.41 -14.88
CA ARG A 18 -7.46 7.62 -14.10
C ARG A 18 -6.06 7.55 -13.50
N CYS A 19 -5.64 6.38 -13.00
CA CYS A 19 -4.29 6.21 -12.47
C CYS A 19 -3.22 6.40 -13.55
N PHE A 20 -3.47 5.93 -14.78
CA PHE A 20 -2.56 6.11 -15.91
C PHE A 20 -2.43 7.56 -16.39
N GLU A 21 -3.36 8.45 -16.02
CA GLU A 21 -3.23 9.88 -16.26
C GLU A 21 -2.20 10.54 -15.33
N CYS A 22 -1.91 9.92 -14.17
CA CYS A 22 -0.99 10.46 -13.17
C CYS A 22 0.45 9.95 -13.31
N ILE A 23 0.63 8.72 -13.82
CA ILE A 23 1.97 8.09 -13.91
C ILE A 23 2.55 8.18 -15.33
N CYS A 24 3.87 8.00 -15.45
CA CYS A 24 4.53 8.02 -16.75
C CYS A 24 4.10 6.83 -17.63
N GLU A 25 4.19 7.02 -18.97
CA GLU A 25 3.75 6.00 -19.92
C GLU A 25 4.52 4.68 -19.80
N GLU A 26 5.80 4.73 -19.44
CA GLU A 26 6.61 3.52 -19.25
C GLU A 26 6.04 2.63 -18.14
N ASP A 27 5.71 3.23 -17.00
CA ASP A 27 5.18 2.50 -15.84
C ASP A 27 3.74 2.05 -16.10
N ALA A 28 2.92 2.87 -16.77
CA ALA A 28 1.58 2.46 -17.21
C ALA A 28 1.62 1.20 -18.10
N ARG A 29 2.59 1.09 -19.02
CA ARG A 29 2.77 -0.11 -19.85
C ARG A 29 3.14 -1.34 -19.03
N LYS A 30 3.95 -1.21 -17.97
CA LYS A 30 4.25 -2.31 -17.04
C LYS A 30 2.97 -2.82 -16.37
N PHE A 31 2.11 -1.92 -15.90
CA PHE A 31 0.82 -2.29 -15.30
C PHE A 31 -0.14 -2.93 -16.31
N VAL A 32 -0.26 -2.41 -17.54
CA VAL A 32 -1.07 -3.03 -18.60
C VAL A 32 -0.63 -4.48 -18.82
N LYS A 33 0.69 -4.72 -18.89
CA LYS A 33 1.24 -6.07 -19.04
C LYS A 33 0.91 -6.95 -17.84
N LYS A 34 1.26 -6.52 -16.61
CA LYS A 34 1.03 -7.31 -15.37
C LYS A 34 -0.46 -7.64 -15.18
N LEU A 35 -1.35 -6.66 -15.33
CA LEU A 35 -2.79 -6.84 -15.15
C LEU A 35 -3.43 -7.71 -16.25
N GLY A 36 -2.87 -7.69 -17.48
CA GLY A 36 -3.33 -8.52 -18.59
C GLY A 36 -2.90 -9.99 -18.49
N GLU A 37 -1.75 -10.26 -17.86
CA GLU A 37 -1.21 -11.62 -17.67
C GLU A 37 -1.82 -12.33 -16.45
N GLN A 38 -2.36 -11.58 -15.49
CA GLN A 38 -2.90 -12.12 -14.25
C GLN A 38 -4.37 -12.56 -14.38
N PRO A 39 -4.80 -13.62 -13.67
CA PRO A 39 -6.21 -13.98 -13.61
C PRO A 39 -7.05 -12.84 -13.07
N HIS A 40 -8.13 -12.48 -13.77
CA HIS A 40 -8.96 -11.30 -13.48
C HIS A 40 -9.61 -11.23 -12.09
N TYR A 41 -9.52 -12.29 -11.26
CA TYR A 41 -10.17 -12.38 -9.94
C TYR A 41 -9.28 -13.01 -8.86
N GLY A 42 -7.97 -12.77 -8.91
CA GLY A 42 -7.01 -13.26 -7.90
C GLY A 42 -6.55 -12.23 -6.86
N PRO A 43 -6.04 -12.66 -5.70
CA PRO A 43 -5.35 -11.77 -4.75
C PRO A 43 -4.18 -11.00 -5.40
N GLN A 44 -3.49 -11.62 -6.36
CA GLN A 44 -2.37 -11.01 -7.08
C GLN A 44 -2.78 -9.80 -7.94
N VAL A 45 -3.93 -9.87 -8.63
CA VAL A 45 -4.42 -8.75 -9.45
C VAL A 45 -4.89 -7.60 -8.58
N MET A 46 -5.48 -7.89 -7.42
CA MET A 46 -5.85 -6.85 -6.46
C MET A 46 -4.62 -6.21 -5.81
N HIS A 47 -3.57 -6.97 -5.52
CA HIS A 47 -2.30 -6.41 -5.05
C HIS A 47 -1.69 -5.47 -6.09
N THR A 48 -1.55 -5.93 -7.35
CA THR A 48 -1.03 -5.12 -8.46
C THR A 48 -1.90 -3.87 -8.70
N PHE A 49 -3.22 -3.98 -8.55
CA PHE A 49 -4.12 -2.84 -8.66
C PHE A 49 -3.92 -1.83 -7.52
N ARG A 50 -3.72 -2.30 -6.28
CA ARG A 50 -3.44 -1.42 -5.12
C ARG A 50 -2.07 -0.74 -5.24
N GLU A 51 -1.06 -1.42 -5.79
CA GLU A 51 0.22 -0.79 -6.14
C GLU A 51 0.03 0.36 -7.14
N LEU A 52 -0.81 0.16 -8.17
CA LEU A 52 -1.12 1.22 -9.14
C LEU A 52 -1.82 2.42 -8.48
N ILE A 53 -2.82 2.17 -7.62
CA ILE A 53 -3.52 3.23 -6.87
C ILE A 53 -2.52 4.03 -6.03
N LEU A 54 -1.65 3.35 -5.29
CA LEU A 54 -0.62 3.96 -4.45
C LEU A 54 0.30 4.88 -5.27
N GLY A 55 0.87 4.37 -6.36
CA GLY A 55 1.80 5.17 -7.16
C GLY A 55 1.13 6.35 -7.85
N ALA A 56 -0.09 6.17 -8.36
CA ALA A 56 -0.83 7.26 -8.96
C ALA A 56 -1.22 8.34 -7.94
N TYR A 57 -1.56 7.96 -6.71
CA TYR A 57 -1.76 8.90 -5.61
C TYR A 57 -0.49 9.71 -5.31
N LEU A 58 0.65 9.04 -5.14
CA LEU A 58 1.94 9.69 -4.89
C LEU A 58 2.30 10.66 -6.04
N ALA A 59 2.11 10.23 -7.29
CA ALA A 59 2.34 11.05 -8.47
C ALA A 59 1.40 12.27 -8.52
N SER A 60 0.11 12.07 -8.25
CA SER A 60 -0.89 13.16 -8.21
C SER A 60 -0.61 14.17 -7.09
N SER A 61 0.11 13.75 -6.05
CA SER A 61 0.60 14.60 -4.96
C SER A 61 1.86 15.39 -5.32
N GLY A 62 2.33 15.31 -6.58
CA GLY A 62 3.47 16.05 -7.10
C GLY A 62 4.82 15.34 -6.98
N LEU A 63 4.86 14.06 -6.58
CA LEU A 63 6.09 13.30 -6.48
C LEU A 63 6.48 12.67 -7.82
N ASN A 64 7.76 12.74 -8.19
CA ASN A 64 8.29 11.99 -9.31
C ASN A 64 8.53 10.54 -8.89
N VAL A 65 7.59 9.65 -9.17
CA VAL A 65 7.65 8.24 -8.75
C VAL A 65 7.85 7.29 -9.93
N ARG A 66 8.61 6.22 -9.70
CA ARG A 66 8.87 5.16 -10.68
C ARG A 66 8.55 3.78 -10.11
N TYR A 67 7.78 3.00 -10.88
CA TYR A 67 7.37 1.64 -10.53
C TYR A 67 8.44 0.60 -10.87
N ASP A 68 8.68 -0.37 -9.98
CA ASP A 68 9.69 -1.41 -10.14
C ASP A 68 11.07 -0.84 -10.57
N TYR A 69 11.44 0.32 -10.04
CA TYR A 69 12.69 0.98 -10.41
C TYR A 69 13.86 0.24 -9.74
N PRO A 70 14.86 -0.26 -10.51
CA PRO A 70 15.95 -1.01 -9.94
C PRO A 70 16.87 -0.10 -9.12
N VAL A 71 17.09 -0.46 -7.86
CA VAL A 71 18.07 0.17 -6.98
C VAL A 71 19.01 -0.92 -6.46
N ASP A 72 20.27 -0.86 -6.89
CA ASP A 72 21.24 -1.92 -6.71
C ASP A 72 20.71 -3.28 -7.22
N SER A 73 20.46 -4.24 -6.31
CA SER A 73 19.93 -5.57 -6.62
C SER A 73 18.46 -5.77 -6.22
N SER A 74 17.75 -4.67 -5.90
CA SER A 74 16.38 -4.71 -5.38
C SER A 74 15.45 -3.85 -6.23
N THR A 75 14.15 -4.15 -6.16
CA THR A 75 13.09 -3.43 -6.86
C THR A 75 11.97 -3.13 -5.88
N PRO A 76 12.03 -1.99 -5.18
CA PRO A 76 10.89 -1.53 -4.38
C PRO A 76 9.67 -1.29 -5.26
N ASP A 77 8.48 -1.42 -4.67
CA ASP A 77 7.23 -1.19 -5.42
C ASP A 77 7.24 0.20 -6.07
N TRP A 78 7.62 1.22 -5.29
CA TRP A 78 7.80 2.59 -5.79
C TRP A 78 9.08 3.24 -5.27
N CYS A 79 9.79 3.90 -6.19
CA CYS A 79 10.89 4.81 -5.86
C CYS A 79 10.45 6.25 -6.11
N ILE A 80 10.73 7.15 -5.17
CA ILE A 80 10.64 8.60 -5.37
C ILE A 80 12.00 9.07 -5.87
N LEU A 81 12.01 9.81 -6.98
CA LEU A 81 13.22 10.34 -7.61
C LEU A 81 13.23 11.88 -7.58
N ASP A 82 14.41 12.48 -7.69
CA ASP A 82 14.52 13.91 -8.01
C ASP A 82 14.49 14.15 -9.53
N GLU A 83 14.70 15.41 -9.94
CA GLU A 83 14.70 15.85 -11.33
C GLU A 83 15.80 15.20 -12.17
N ILE A 84 16.90 14.77 -11.54
CA ILE A 84 18.04 14.11 -12.20
C ILE A 84 17.99 12.58 -12.06
N SER A 85 16.83 12.02 -11.71
CA SER A 85 16.58 10.58 -11.54
C SER A 85 17.42 9.92 -10.43
N LYS A 86 17.86 10.70 -9.43
CA LYS A 86 18.50 10.15 -8.23
C LYS A 86 17.43 9.73 -7.23
N LEU A 87 17.67 8.62 -6.54
CA LEU A 87 16.78 8.11 -5.49
C LEU A 87 16.64 9.13 -4.35
N ARG A 88 15.40 9.42 -3.98
CA ARG A 88 15.00 10.34 -2.91
C ARG A 88 14.11 9.70 -1.85
N GLY A 89 13.57 8.51 -2.12
CA GLY A 89 12.76 7.77 -1.16
C GLY A 89 12.26 6.47 -1.73
N ILE A 90 11.85 5.58 -0.84
CA ILE A 90 11.27 4.27 -1.18
C ILE A 90 9.88 4.18 -0.52
N VAL A 91 8.90 3.66 -1.26
CA VAL A 91 7.58 3.31 -0.74
C VAL A 91 7.27 1.87 -1.13
N GLU A 92 7.00 1.04 -0.14
CA GLU A 92 6.71 -0.38 -0.31
C GLU A 92 5.32 -0.71 0.22
N LEU A 93 4.51 -1.42 -0.57
CA LEU A 93 3.15 -1.80 -0.22
C LEU A 93 3.12 -3.11 0.58
N THR A 94 2.22 -3.16 1.54
CA THR A 94 1.73 -4.40 2.13
C THR A 94 0.21 -4.39 2.24
N ASN A 95 -0.40 -5.56 2.02
CA ASN A 95 -1.84 -5.76 2.16
C ASN A 95 -2.14 -6.44 3.49
N LEU A 96 -3.11 -5.92 4.24
CA LEU A 96 -3.68 -6.63 5.38
C LEU A 96 -4.89 -7.43 4.92
N HIS A 97 -4.71 -8.73 4.74
CA HIS A 97 -5.81 -9.64 4.42
C HIS A 97 -6.38 -10.28 5.69
N THR A 98 -7.70 -10.31 5.80
CA THR A 98 -8.41 -11.11 6.81
C THR A 98 -8.12 -12.61 6.59
N LYS A 99 -8.23 -13.44 7.64
CA LYS A 99 -8.17 -14.90 7.44
C LYS A 99 -9.28 -15.29 6.48
N GLN A 100 -8.94 -16.12 5.49
CA GLN A 100 -9.91 -16.71 4.56
C GLN A 100 -11.03 -17.47 5.29
N SER A 101 -10.78 -18.00 6.49
CA SER A 101 -11.80 -18.60 7.37
C SER A 101 -12.82 -17.58 7.88
N ILE A 102 -12.36 -16.39 8.31
CA ILE A 102 -13.23 -15.31 8.80
C ILE A 102 -13.99 -14.68 7.62
N GLU A 103 -13.33 -14.50 6.46
CA GLU A 103 -14.04 -14.07 5.25
C GLU A 103 -15.14 -15.05 4.83
N ASN A 104 -14.90 -16.35 4.99
CA ASN A 104 -15.90 -17.37 4.67
C ASN A 104 -17.07 -17.34 5.68
N GLU A 105 -16.79 -17.14 6.97
CA GLU A 105 -17.81 -16.99 8.02
C GLU A 105 -18.66 -15.73 7.80
N ILE A 106 -18.04 -14.59 7.49
CA ILE A 106 -18.73 -13.33 7.16
C ILE A 106 -19.57 -13.52 5.89
N LYS A 107 -19.01 -14.12 4.82
CA LYS A 107 -19.75 -14.41 3.58
C LYS A 107 -20.94 -15.34 3.82
N GLN A 108 -20.79 -16.34 4.68
CA GLN A 108 -21.89 -17.25 5.05
C GLN A 108 -22.98 -16.53 5.85
N ALA A 109 -22.61 -15.65 6.80
CA ALA A 109 -23.57 -14.87 7.56
C ALA A 109 -24.35 -13.88 6.67
N PHE A 110 -23.67 -13.19 5.75
CA PHE A 110 -24.32 -12.33 4.74
C PHE A 110 -25.25 -13.12 3.81
N GLN A 111 -24.86 -14.34 3.40
CA GLN A 111 -25.71 -15.22 2.59
C GLN A 111 -26.95 -15.72 3.36
N ALA A 112 -26.85 -15.87 4.68
CA ALA A 112 -27.95 -16.26 5.54
C ALA A 112 -28.93 -15.11 5.85
N LYS A 113 -28.64 -13.86 5.46
CA LYS A 113 -29.35 -12.63 5.88
C LYS A 113 -29.40 -12.43 7.40
N ASP A 114 -28.52 -13.11 8.13
CA ASP A 114 -28.35 -12.90 9.56
C ASP A 114 -27.31 -11.80 9.79
N SER A 115 -27.55 -10.97 10.81
CA SER A 115 -26.56 -10.02 11.29
C SER A 115 -25.41 -10.77 11.97
N TRP A 116 -24.22 -10.71 11.38
CA TRP A 116 -23.01 -11.25 11.98
C TRP A 116 -22.57 -10.35 13.15
N ALA A 117 -22.50 -10.92 14.35
CA ALA A 117 -22.12 -10.23 15.58
C ALA A 117 -21.08 -11.04 16.37
N ASP A 118 -20.20 -11.75 15.66
CA ASP A 118 -19.17 -12.56 16.28
C ASP A 118 -17.90 -11.73 16.57
N TRP A 119 -17.16 -12.13 17.60
CA TRP A 119 -16.00 -11.40 18.10
C TRP A 119 -14.83 -11.49 17.11
N MET A 120 -14.41 -10.35 16.55
CA MET A 120 -13.24 -10.29 15.69
C MET A 120 -11.96 -10.46 16.51
N PRO A 121 -11.11 -11.47 16.23
CA PRO A 121 -9.85 -11.60 16.94
C PRO A 121 -8.93 -10.43 16.60
N LEU A 122 -8.33 -9.81 17.63
CA LEU A 122 -7.35 -8.73 17.53
C LEU A 122 -6.35 -8.98 16.39
N ASN A 123 -6.33 -8.08 15.41
CA ASN A 123 -5.45 -8.16 14.24
C ASN A 123 -4.04 -7.61 14.49
N ASP A 124 -3.81 -7.03 15.68
CA ASP A 124 -2.58 -6.36 16.10
C ASP A 124 -1.31 -7.15 15.74
N ASN A 125 -1.29 -8.45 16.01
CA ASN A 125 -0.10 -9.27 15.76
C ASN A 125 0.17 -9.44 14.24
N ARG A 126 -0.86 -9.45 13.39
CA ARG A 126 -0.68 -9.59 11.94
C ARG A 126 -0.22 -8.31 11.29
N LEU A 127 -0.85 -7.21 11.67
CA LEU A 127 -0.45 -5.87 11.28
C LEU A 127 1.01 -5.63 11.65
N TYR A 128 1.34 -5.89 12.92
CA TYR A 128 2.70 -5.78 13.43
C TYR A 128 3.67 -6.62 12.61
N GLN A 129 3.39 -7.92 12.41
CA GLN A 129 4.28 -8.82 11.67
C GLN A 129 4.44 -8.40 10.20
N SER A 130 3.38 -7.89 9.57
CA SER A 130 3.40 -7.43 8.18
C SER A 130 4.33 -6.23 8.00
N ILE A 131 4.15 -5.20 8.84
CA ILE A 131 5.00 -4.00 8.84
C ILE A 131 6.42 -4.37 9.25
N TRP A 132 6.58 -5.21 10.28
CA TRP A 132 7.88 -5.67 10.76
C TRP A 132 8.69 -6.40 9.67
N ASN A 133 8.06 -7.33 8.95
CA ASN A 133 8.71 -8.05 7.85
C ASN A 133 9.18 -7.08 6.77
N LYS A 134 8.32 -6.13 6.37
CA LYS A 134 8.66 -5.10 5.37
C LYS A 134 9.74 -4.14 5.87
N ALA A 135 9.78 -3.83 7.17
CA ALA A 135 10.83 -3.02 7.78
C ALA A 135 12.24 -3.60 7.54
N GLN A 136 12.36 -4.93 7.52
CA GLN A 136 13.65 -5.60 7.33
C GLN A 136 14.14 -5.56 5.90
N VAL A 137 13.24 -5.61 4.91
CA VAL A 137 13.59 -5.87 3.49
C VAL A 137 14.57 -4.83 2.95
N TYR A 138 14.30 -3.55 3.20
CA TYR A 138 15.05 -2.44 2.61
C TYR A 138 15.99 -1.74 3.59
N LYS A 139 16.16 -2.25 4.81
CA LYS A 139 17.00 -1.61 5.83
C LYS A 139 18.40 -1.26 5.31
N SER A 140 19.12 -2.24 4.76
CA SER A 140 20.48 -2.05 4.24
C SER A 140 20.53 -1.10 3.04
N LEU A 141 19.48 -1.08 2.22
CA LEU A 141 19.40 -0.20 1.05
C LEU A 141 19.22 1.25 1.48
N VAL A 142 18.31 1.48 2.43
CA VAL A 142 17.98 2.79 3.01
C VAL A 142 19.17 3.39 3.74
N GLU A 143 19.88 2.60 4.54
CA GLU A 143 21.09 3.03 5.24
C GLU A 143 22.22 3.39 4.27
N ARG A 144 22.37 2.62 3.17
CA ARG A 144 23.42 2.87 2.16
C ARG A 144 23.16 4.13 1.35
N HIS A 145 21.92 4.33 0.90
CA HIS A 145 21.56 5.45 0.03
C HIS A 145 21.14 6.70 0.81
N CYS A 146 20.97 6.59 2.14
CA CYS A 146 20.53 7.67 3.03
C CYS A 146 19.21 8.30 2.56
N VAL A 147 18.20 7.47 2.29
CA VAL A 147 16.89 7.91 1.78
C VAL A 147 15.75 7.50 2.71
N PRO A 148 14.67 8.29 2.81
CA PRO A 148 13.48 7.90 3.57
C PRO A 148 12.83 6.63 3.03
N TYR A 149 12.24 5.86 3.93
CA TYR A 149 11.54 4.61 3.64
C TYR A 149 10.16 4.58 4.30
N VAL A 150 9.13 4.46 3.47
CA VAL A 150 7.74 4.41 3.91
C VAL A 150 7.16 3.04 3.60
N ILE A 151 6.42 2.49 4.56
CA ILE A 151 5.61 1.30 4.34
C ILE A 151 4.17 1.76 4.10
N ALA A 152 3.68 1.53 2.89
CA ALA A 152 2.27 1.74 2.58
C ALA A 152 1.47 0.50 3.02
N VAL A 153 0.37 0.73 3.74
CA VAL A 153 -0.45 -0.33 4.32
C VAL A 153 -1.86 -0.19 3.76
N PHE A 154 -2.30 -1.18 2.98
CA PHE A 154 -3.68 -1.24 2.54
C PHE A 154 -4.55 -1.97 3.58
N GLY A 155 -5.53 -1.27 4.15
CA GLY A 155 -6.59 -1.83 4.98
C GLY A 155 -7.72 -2.39 4.12
N ASP A 156 -7.98 -3.69 4.20
CA ASP A 156 -9.15 -4.29 3.54
C ASP A 156 -10.40 -4.06 4.41
N PHE A 157 -11.54 -3.72 3.80
CA PHE A 157 -12.81 -3.45 4.47
C PHE A 157 -13.25 -4.59 5.41
N PHE A 158 -12.91 -5.84 5.05
CA PHE A 158 -13.21 -7.02 5.86
C PHE A 158 -12.22 -7.26 7.00
N ALA A 159 -11.05 -6.62 6.96
CA ALA A 159 -10.01 -6.83 7.95
C ALA A 159 -10.27 -6.06 9.25
N ALA A 160 -11.22 -5.11 9.28
CA ALA A 160 -11.51 -4.21 10.41
C ALA A 160 -10.26 -3.88 11.24
N VAL A 161 -9.20 -3.51 10.51
CA VAL A 161 -8.06 -2.85 11.11
C VAL A 161 -8.49 -1.40 11.22
N ASP A 162 -8.98 -1.05 12.41
CA ASP A 162 -9.24 0.34 12.71
C ASP A 162 -7.91 1.09 12.68
N ILE A 163 -7.91 2.34 12.18
CA ILE A 163 -6.80 3.27 12.36
C ILE A 163 -6.37 3.33 13.84
N ASP A 164 -7.31 3.10 14.75
CA ASP A 164 -7.08 3.01 16.19
C ASP A 164 -6.21 1.80 16.61
N GLU A 165 -6.17 0.70 15.84
CA GLU A 165 -5.25 -0.44 16.06
C GLU A 165 -3.82 -0.15 15.55
N LEU A 166 -3.70 0.71 14.54
CA LEU A 166 -2.40 1.07 13.96
C LEU A 166 -1.56 1.89 14.95
N HIS A 167 -2.19 2.80 15.70
CA HIS A 167 -1.46 3.72 16.58
C HIS A 167 -0.67 3.00 17.69
N PRO A 168 -1.24 2.06 18.47
CA PRO A 168 -0.47 1.26 19.43
C PRO A 168 0.62 0.42 18.76
N CYS A 169 0.33 -0.23 17.62
CA CYS A 169 1.31 -1.03 16.90
C CYS A 169 2.56 -0.23 16.49
N LEU A 170 2.37 1.04 16.12
CA LEU A 170 3.47 1.91 15.70
C LEU A 170 4.19 2.54 16.90
N ASN A 171 3.45 3.03 17.89
CA ASN A 171 3.96 3.95 18.92
C ASN A 171 4.02 3.41 20.35
N ASP A 172 3.63 2.15 20.61
CA ASP A 172 3.65 1.59 21.96
C ASP A 172 5.02 1.75 22.65
N SER A 173 5.00 2.22 23.90
CA SER A 173 6.18 2.57 24.68
C SER A 173 6.91 1.31 25.19
N GLY A 174 7.59 0.63 24.29
CA GLY A 174 8.39 -0.57 24.58
C GLY A 174 8.41 -1.58 23.44
N THR A 175 7.31 -1.66 22.67
CA THR A 175 7.20 -2.59 21.55
C THR A 175 6.84 -1.95 20.21
N GLY A 176 6.55 -0.64 20.18
CA GLY A 176 6.17 0.08 18.97
C GLY A 176 7.24 0.00 17.86
N LEU A 177 6.79 -0.31 16.64
CA LEU A 177 7.68 -0.49 15.50
C LEU A 177 8.52 0.76 15.18
N PHE A 178 8.00 1.95 15.44
CA PHE A 178 8.71 3.20 15.15
C PHE A 178 9.96 3.39 15.99
N GLY A 179 9.90 3.05 17.28
CA GLY A 179 11.08 3.07 18.15
C GLY A 179 12.11 1.99 17.81
N LEU A 180 11.65 0.82 17.35
CA LEU A 180 12.51 -0.32 17.00
C LEU A 180 13.17 -0.19 15.62
N TYR A 181 12.52 0.53 14.69
CA TYR A 181 12.96 0.66 13.30
C TYR A 181 13.05 2.13 12.89
N PRO A 182 14.07 2.87 13.38
CA PRO A 182 14.28 4.27 13.02
C PRO A 182 14.66 4.46 11.53
N THR A 183 14.92 3.38 10.81
CA THR A 183 15.09 3.39 9.35
C THR A 183 13.79 3.58 8.59
N ILE A 184 12.63 3.38 9.22
CA ILE A 184 11.31 3.69 8.64
C ILE A 184 10.98 5.15 8.94
N SER A 185 10.66 5.91 7.89
CA SER A 185 10.23 7.31 7.97
C SER A 185 8.78 7.46 8.42
N GLY A 186 7.93 6.50 8.08
CA GLY A 186 6.54 6.47 8.51
C GLY A 186 5.74 5.38 7.81
N VAL A 187 4.44 5.35 8.09
CA VAL A 187 3.47 4.45 7.47
C VAL A 187 2.42 5.27 6.72
N LEU A 188 2.17 4.92 5.46
CA LEU A 188 1.08 5.49 4.67
C LEU A 188 -0.08 4.49 4.65
N PHE A 189 -1.06 4.69 5.50
CA PHE A 189 -2.26 3.84 5.53
C PHE A 189 -3.23 4.30 4.44
N PHE A 190 -3.87 3.35 3.77
CA PHE A 190 -4.99 3.66 2.90
C PHE A 190 -6.01 2.54 2.79
N GLU A 191 -7.26 2.91 2.58
CA GLU A 191 -8.40 2.01 2.46
C GLU A 191 -9.37 2.49 1.39
N GLU A 192 -10.24 1.61 0.92
CA GLU A 192 -11.26 1.95 -0.07
C GLU A 192 -12.61 2.20 0.61
N GLU A 193 -13.18 3.37 0.37
CA GLU A 193 -14.51 3.76 0.80
C GLU A 193 -15.31 4.32 -0.40
N ALA A 194 -16.42 3.68 -0.73
CA ALA A 194 -17.36 4.13 -1.77
C ALA A 194 -16.73 4.46 -3.14
N GLY A 195 -15.71 3.70 -3.55
CA GLY A 195 -14.99 3.81 -4.81
C GLY A 195 -13.83 4.80 -4.79
N ARG A 196 -13.52 5.41 -3.64
CA ARG A 196 -12.36 6.30 -3.44
C ARG A 196 -11.42 5.68 -2.40
N TYR A 197 -10.13 5.94 -2.55
CA TYR A 197 -9.11 5.51 -1.59
C TYR A 197 -8.71 6.67 -0.70
N HIS A 198 -8.76 6.48 0.61
CA HIS A 198 -8.43 7.47 1.60
C HIS A 198 -7.06 7.18 2.18
N PHE A 199 -6.17 8.16 2.15
CA PHE A 199 -4.77 8.06 2.56
C PHE A 199 -4.52 8.89 3.81
N LYS A 200 -3.83 8.28 4.78
CA LYS A 200 -3.41 8.91 6.03
C LYS A 200 -1.95 8.57 6.33
N TYR A 201 -1.15 9.56 6.68
CA TYR A 201 0.27 9.39 6.90
C TYR A 201 0.60 9.45 8.39
N PHE A 202 1.27 8.41 8.88
CA PHE A 202 1.73 8.30 10.26
C PHE A 202 3.25 8.47 10.27
N PRO A 203 3.78 9.67 10.58
CA PRO A 203 5.21 9.90 10.62
C PRO A 203 5.86 9.19 11.80
N ASN A 204 7.06 8.63 11.58
CA ASN A 204 7.87 8.08 12.66
C ASN A 204 8.70 9.18 13.32
N SER A 205 8.39 9.52 14.57
CA SER A 205 9.13 10.52 15.35
C SER A 205 10.57 10.11 15.73
N HIS A 206 10.92 8.83 15.53
CA HIS A 206 12.26 8.28 15.71
C HIS A 206 13.01 8.09 14.39
N ALA A 207 12.45 8.54 13.25
CA ALA A 207 13.06 8.33 11.95
C ALA A 207 14.43 9.01 11.82
N ILE A 208 15.41 8.28 11.29
CA ILE A 208 16.72 8.83 10.91
C ILE A 208 16.60 9.68 9.63
N MET A 209 15.73 9.24 8.71
CA MET A 209 15.43 9.92 7.45
C MET A 209 13.94 10.24 7.43
N GLU A 210 13.60 11.51 7.34
CA GLU A 210 12.21 11.95 7.38
C GLU A 210 11.66 12.21 5.98
N ILE A 211 10.37 11.97 5.80
CA ILE A 211 9.59 12.45 4.66
C ILE A 211 8.19 12.79 5.16
N GLN A 212 7.57 13.77 4.53
CA GLN A 212 6.15 14.06 4.73
C GLN A 212 5.42 13.71 3.45
N LEU A 213 4.40 12.87 3.56
CA LEU A 213 3.53 12.53 2.46
C LEU A 213 2.18 13.22 2.64
N ALA A 214 1.54 13.56 1.52
CA ALA A 214 0.22 14.15 1.55
C ALA A 214 -0.80 13.14 2.10
N GLU A 215 -1.86 13.67 2.71
CA GLU A 215 -3.07 12.94 3.10
C GLU A 215 -4.24 13.40 2.22
N GLY A 216 -5.22 12.53 2.00
CA GLY A 216 -6.36 12.88 1.15
C GLY A 216 -7.06 11.68 0.54
N ALA A 217 -7.86 11.92 -0.49
CA ALA A 217 -8.62 10.87 -1.17
C ALA A 217 -8.31 10.84 -2.68
N PHE A 218 -8.21 9.63 -3.25
CA PHE A 218 -7.84 9.39 -4.64
C PHE A 218 -8.42 8.06 -5.15
N PRO A 219 -8.80 7.91 -6.43
CA PRO A 219 -8.94 8.94 -7.44
C PRO A 219 -10.20 9.81 -7.22
#